data_AF-A0ABD5E0D3-F1
#
_entry.id   AF-A0ABD5E0D3-F1
#
_cell.length_a   1.000
_cell.length_b   1.000
_cell.length_c   1.000
_cell.angle_alpha   90.00
_cell.angle_beta   90.00
_cell.angle_gamma   90.00
#
_symmetry.space_group_name_H-M   'P 1'
#
loop_
_entity.id
_entity.type
_entity.pdbx_description
1 polymer ?
#
loop_
_entity_poly.entity_id
_entity_poly.type
_entity_poly.pdbx_seq_one_letter_code
_entity_poly.pdbx_strand_id
1 'polypeptide(L)'
;MSLADREEAEVRDVLAGLAVPLAPAGLAAEAVRKGRGRRRRRARLRRAGWVLLCCAVLAFAVWAARTRPWTVPEEVTTPSYPRW
;
A
#
# COMPACT_ATOMS: atom_id res chain seq x y z
N MET A 1 13.34 -44.67 23.05
CA MET A 1 12.99 -43.27 23.36
C MET A 1 14.22 -42.43 23.07
N SER A 2 14.11 -41.55 22.08
CA SER A 2 15.20 -40.70 21.61
C SER A 2 15.48 -39.59 22.64
N LEU A 3 16.68 -39.00 22.62
CA LEU A 3 16.96 -37.81 23.42
C LEU A 3 16.03 -36.64 23.03
N ALA A 4 15.64 -36.56 21.75
CA ALA A 4 14.67 -35.59 21.26
C ALA A 4 13.29 -35.76 21.93
N ASP A 5 12.86 -37.00 22.22
CA ASP A 5 11.57 -37.25 22.90
C ASP A 5 11.59 -36.74 24.34
N ARG A 6 12.75 -36.77 25.00
CA ARG A 6 12.91 -36.28 26.38
C ARG A 6 12.93 -34.76 26.43
N GLU A 7 13.65 -34.12 25.53
CA GLU A 7 13.66 -32.66 25.42
C GLU A 7 12.27 -32.11 25.09
N GLU A 8 11.53 -32.74 24.17
CA GLU A 8 10.15 -32.34 23.89
C GLU A 8 9.20 -32.53 25.08
N ALA A 9 9.38 -33.59 25.86
CA ALA A 9 8.58 -33.83 27.06
C ALA A 9 8.88 -32.78 28.13
N GLU A 10 10.13 -32.43 28.33
CA GLU A 10 10.58 -31.42 29.30
C GLU A 10 10.13 -30.01 28.90
N VAL A 11 10.25 -29.65 27.62
CA VAL A 11 9.73 -28.38 27.09
C VAL A 11 8.22 -28.29 27.25
N ARG A 12 7.50 -29.40 27.05
CA ARG A 12 6.05 -29.46 27.21
C ARG A 12 5.62 -29.34 28.67
N ASP A 13 6.38 -29.94 29.59
CA ASP A 13 6.16 -29.82 31.04
C ASP A 13 6.42 -28.39 31.53
N VAL A 14 7.50 -27.76 31.05
CA VAL A 14 7.81 -26.36 31.34
C VAL A 14 6.74 -25.42 30.78
N LEU A 15 6.29 -25.64 29.54
CA LEU A 15 5.21 -24.85 28.93
C LEU A 15 3.84 -25.07 29.60
N ALA A 16 3.58 -26.29 30.10
CA ALA A 16 2.39 -26.60 30.89
C ALA A 16 2.45 -25.93 32.27
N GLY A 17 3.62 -25.92 32.92
CA GLY A 17 3.87 -25.19 34.16
C GLY A 17 3.82 -23.67 34.01
N LEU A 18 4.16 -23.16 32.82
CA LEU A 18 4.00 -21.75 32.43
C LEU A 18 2.57 -21.35 32.11
N ALA A 19 1.58 -22.24 32.37
CA ALA A 19 0.14 -22.04 32.25
C ALA A 19 -0.22 -20.56 32.07
N VAL A 20 -0.26 -20.16 30.80
CA VAL A 20 -0.44 -18.76 30.39
C VAL A 20 -1.70 -18.29 31.11
N PRO A 21 -1.63 -17.21 31.91
CA PRO A 21 -2.80 -16.75 32.64
C PRO A 21 -3.90 -16.54 31.61
N LEU A 22 -5.02 -17.26 31.75
CA LEU A 22 -6.17 -17.14 30.86
C LEU A 22 -6.46 -15.65 30.77
N ALA A 23 -6.10 -15.06 29.62
CA ALA A 23 -6.27 -13.64 29.43
C ALA A 23 -7.76 -13.33 29.70
N PRO A 24 -8.08 -12.36 30.58
CA PRO A 24 -9.46 -12.12 30.98
C PRO A 24 -10.35 -12.00 29.74
N ALA A 25 -11.43 -12.76 29.74
CA ALA A 25 -12.39 -12.85 28.64
C ALA A 25 -12.92 -11.44 28.32
N GLY A 26 -12.33 -10.80 27.31
CA GLY A 26 -12.56 -9.39 27.04
C GLY A 26 -11.35 -8.69 26.43
N LEU A 27 -10.12 -9.08 26.80
CA LEU A 27 -8.90 -8.50 26.24
C LEU A 27 -8.78 -8.72 24.72
N ALA A 28 -9.15 -9.90 24.22
CA ALA A 28 -9.17 -10.17 22.79
C ALA A 28 -10.18 -9.27 22.05
N ALA A 29 -11.37 -9.07 22.63
CA ALA A 29 -12.40 -8.20 22.07
C ALA A 29 -11.97 -6.73 22.09
N GLU A 30 -11.29 -6.29 23.15
CA GLU A 30 -10.76 -4.94 23.29
C GLU A 30 -9.55 -4.65 22.40
N ALA A 31 -8.65 -5.62 22.25
CA ALA A 31 -7.54 -5.56 21.30
C ALA A 31 -8.06 -5.49 19.86
N VAL A 32 -9.12 -6.23 19.52
CA VAL A 32 -9.78 -6.15 18.20
C VAL A 32 -10.47 -4.79 18.02
N ARG A 33 -11.11 -4.24 19.05
CA ARG A 33 -11.71 -2.88 19.03
C ARG A 33 -10.65 -1.80 18.81
N LYS A 34 -9.52 -1.83 19.53
CA LYS A 34 -8.40 -0.89 19.37
C LYS A 34 -7.61 -1.12 18.07
N GLY A 35 -7.53 -2.36 17.58
CA GLY A 35 -6.74 -2.76 16.41
C GLY A 35 -7.39 -2.47 15.05
N ARG A 36 -8.72 -2.38 14.98
CA ARG A 36 -9.45 -2.10 13.72
C ARG A 36 -9.13 -0.72 13.13
N GLY A 37 -8.66 0.24 13.92
CA GLY A 37 -8.25 1.56 13.44
C GLY A 37 -6.95 1.56 12.63
N ARG A 38 -5.94 0.79 13.05
CA ARG A 38 -4.59 0.83 12.45
C ARG A 38 -4.49 0.09 11.12
N ARG A 39 -5.23 -1.01 10.95
CA ARG A 39 -5.26 -1.76 9.67
C ARG A 39 -6.03 -1.02 8.57
N ARG A 40 -7.10 -0.30 8.95
CA ARG A 40 -7.84 0.58 8.02
C ARG A 40 -7.02 1.80 7.60
N ARG A 41 -6.19 2.36 8.48
CA ARG A 41 -5.28 3.48 8.13
C ARG A 41 -4.31 3.09 7.02
N ARG A 42 -3.68 1.91 7.09
CA ARG A 42 -2.75 1.46 6.03
C ARG A 42 -3.44 1.27 4.68
N ALA A 43 -4.64 0.67 4.67
CA ALA A 43 -5.43 0.53 3.45
C ALA A 43 -5.89 1.89 2.90
N ARG A 44 -6.30 2.83 3.77
CA ARG A 44 -6.68 4.19 3.38
C ARG A 44 -5.50 4.98 2.83
N LEU A 45 -4.32 4.88 3.44
CA LEU A 45 -3.09 5.52 2.95
C LEU A 45 -2.68 4.97 1.60
N ARG A 46 -2.75 3.64 1.39
CA ARG A 46 -2.49 3.04 0.08
C ARG A 46 -3.49 3.49 -0.98
N ARG A 47 -4.79 3.56 -0.63
CA ARG A 47 -5.82 4.08 -1.55
C ARG A 47 -5.61 5.57 -1.85
N ALA A 48 -5.29 6.38 -0.85
CA ALA A 48 -4.99 7.79 -1.03
C ALA A 48 -3.76 7.99 -1.92
N GLY A 49 -2.70 7.20 -1.71
CA GLY A 49 -1.52 7.19 -2.59
C GLY A 49 -1.86 6.79 -4.02
N TRP A 50 -2.71 5.77 -4.21
CA TRP A 50 -3.19 5.37 -5.53
C TRP A 50 -4.03 6.44 -6.22
N VAL A 51 -4.96 7.07 -5.49
CA VAL A 51 -5.78 8.17 -6.01
C VAL A 51 -4.89 9.36 -6.39
N LEU A 52 -3.94 9.73 -5.54
CA LEU A 52 -2.99 10.81 -5.82
C LEU A 52 -2.12 10.48 -7.05
N LEU A 53 -1.63 9.25 -7.17
CA LEU A 53 -0.88 8.78 -8.33
C LEU A 53 -1.72 8.88 -9.61
N CYS A 54 -2.98 8.40 -9.59
CA CYS A 54 -3.89 8.52 -10.72
C CYS A 54 -4.14 9.99 -11.09
N CYS A 55 -4.37 10.87 -10.11
CA CYS A 55 -4.52 12.30 -10.36
C CYS A 55 -3.26 12.91 -10.99
N ALA A 56 -2.06 12.55 -10.52
CA ALA A 56 -0.81 13.02 -11.10
C ALA A 56 -0.63 12.56 -12.55
N VAL A 57 -0.91 11.28 -12.84
CA VAL A 57 -0.86 10.74 -14.21
C VAL A 57 -1.86 11.44 -15.13
N LEU A 58 -3.09 11.67 -14.66
CA LEU A 58 -4.10 12.38 -15.44
C LEU A 58 -3.72 13.84 -15.69
N ALA A 59 -3.23 14.54 -14.66
CA ALA A 59 -2.74 15.92 -14.81
C ALA A 59 -1.60 16.00 -15.83
N PHE A 60 -0.66 15.06 -15.77
CA PHE A 60 0.43 14.96 -16.74
C PHE A 60 -0.08 14.65 -18.15
N ALA A 61 -1.01 13.71 -18.31
CA ALA A 61 -1.60 13.37 -19.60
C ALA A 61 -2.38 14.54 -20.21
N VAL A 62 -3.16 15.26 -19.40
CA VAL A 62 -3.88 16.47 -19.84
C VAL A 62 -2.91 17.56 -20.24
N TRP A 63 -1.87 17.81 -19.44
CA TRP A 63 -0.83 18.75 -19.78
C TRP A 63 -0.18 18.39 -21.11
N ALA A 64 0.25 17.14 -21.28
CA ALA A 64 0.91 16.64 -22.47
C ALA A 64 0.01 16.70 -23.73
N ALA A 65 -1.29 16.43 -23.58
CA ALA A 65 -2.27 16.56 -24.65
C ALA A 65 -2.51 18.04 -25.04
N ARG A 66 -2.42 18.97 -24.08
CA ARG A 66 -2.59 20.41 -24.32
C ARG A 66 -1.36 21.05 -24.94
N THR A 67 -0.17 20.71 -24.45
CA THR A 67 1.08 21.26 -24.97
C THR A 67 1.50 20.61 -26.28
N ARG A 68 0.95 19.43 -26.61
CA ARG A 68 1.33 18.62 -27.78
C ARG A 68 2.83 18.75 -28.07
N PRO A 69 3.73 18.45 -27.12
CA PRO A 69 5.16 18.74 -27.29
C PRO A 69 5.79 17.95 -28.45
N TRP A 70 5.09 16.92 -28.92
CA TRP A 70 5.40 16.09 -30.09
C TRP A 70 4.80 16.60 -31.40
N THR A 71 4.01 17.69 -31.41
CA THR A 71 3.71 18.36 -32.67
C THR A 71 4.91 19.18 -33.06
N VAL A 72 5.59 18.72 -34.11
CA VAL A 72 6.52 19.54 -34.89
C VAL A 72 5.76 20.82 -35.24
N PRO A 73 6.28 22.02 -34.90
CA PRO A 73 5.68 23.26 -35.37
C PRO A 73 5.55 23.13 -36.87
N GLU A 74 4.35 23.30 -37.43
CA GLU A 74 4.25 23.56 -38.87
C GLU A 74 5.08 24.82 -39.07
N GLU A 75 6.31 24.65 -39.57
CA GLU A 75 7.11 25.78 -39.95
C GLU A 75 6.30 26.49 -41.01
N VAL A 76 5.76 27.65 -40.63
CA VAL A 76 5.15 28.62 -41.53
C VAL A 76 6.29 29.24 -42.34
N THR A 77 6.91 28.41 -43.19
CA THR A 77 7.94 28.75 -44.17
C THR A 77 7.43 28.36 -45.55
N THR A 78 6.16 28.68 -45.81
CA THR A 78 5.79 29.09 -47.16
C THR A 78 5.53 30.59 -47.08
N PRO A 79 6.53 31.46 -47.35
CA PRO A 79 6.23 32.85 -47.60
C PRO A 79 5.24 32.87 -48.77
N SER A 80 4.05 33.40 -48.53
CA SER A 80 3.06 33.58 -49.58
C SER A 80 3.63 34.56 -50.58
N TYR A 81 4.13 34.07 -51.71
CA TYR A 81 4.45 34.94 -52.83
C TYR A 81 3.12 35.54 -53.32
N PRO A 82 2.97 36.87 -53.30
CA PRO A 82 1.79 37.49 -53.86
C PRO A 82 1.83 37.27 -55.38
N ARG A 83 0.82 36.56 -55.91
CA ARG A 83 0.61 36.41 -57.35
C ARG A 83 0.03 37.71 -57.90
N TRP A 84 0.91 38.64 -58.24
CA TRP A 84 0.64 39.80 -59.08
C TRP A 84 1.57 39.75 -60.29
#